data_AF-A0A963V8Z6-F1
#
_entry.id   AF-A0A963V8Z6-F1
#
_cell.length_a   1.000
_cell.length_b   1.000
_cell.length_c   1.000
_cell.angle_alpha   90.00
_cell.angle_beta   90.00
_cell.angle_gamma   90.00
#
_symmetry.space_group_name_H-M   'P 1'
#
loop_
_entity.id
_entity.type
_entity.pdbx_description
1 polymer ?
#
loop_
_entity_poly.entity_id
_entity_poly.type
_entity_poly.pdbx_seq_one_letter_code
_entity_poly.pdbx_strand_id
1 'polypeptide(L)' 'MADDEIILSELDDEELVLQMHDDLYDGLKEEIEEGVNILLERGWAPYDVLTKALVAGMTIVGAD' A
#
# COMPACT_ATOMS: atom_id res chain seq x y z
N MET A 1 -21.50 3.47 -6.07
CA MET A 1 -21.05 3.31 -4.67
C MET A 1 -19.97 4.35 -4.51
N ALA A 2 -20.03 5.18 -3.46
CA ALA A 2 -19.24 6.40 -3.39
C ALA A 2 -17.75 6.09 -3.55
N ASP A 3 -17.10 6.70 -4.53
CA ASP A 3 -15.65 6.96 -4.53
C ASP A 3 -15.39 7.92 -3.35
N ASP A 4 -15.47 7.41 -2.12
CA ASP A 4 -14.89 8.12 -0.99
C ASP A 4 -13.38 7.94 -1.16
N GLU A 5 -12.74 8.97 -1.74
CA GLU A 5 -11.30 9.11 -1.87
C GLU A 5 -10.67 8.81 -0.51
N ILE A 6 -10.04 7.64 -0.37
CA ILE A 6 -9.53 7.15 0.90
C ILE A 6 -8.31 8.00 1.25
N ILE A 7 -8.30 8.57 2.46
CA ILE A 7 -7.13 9.29 2.95
C ILE A 7 -6.14 8.26 3.51
N LEU A 8 -5.13 7.89 2.72
CA LEU A 8 -4.14 6.84 3.08
C LEU A 8 -3.46 7.07 4.43
N SER A 9 -3.21 8.33 4.78
CA SER A 9 -2.56 8.69 6.05
C SER A 9 -3.42 8.44 7.29
N GLU A 10 -4.74 8.29 7.14
CA GLU A 10 -5.67 7.99 8.23
C GLU A 10 -5.79 6.49 8.52
N LEU A 11 -5.37 5.62 7.57
CA LEU A 11 -5.36 4.18 7.73
C LEU A 11 -4.28 3.74 8.73
N ASP A 12 -4.52 2.69 9.51
CA ASP A 12 -3.44 2.05 10.25
C ASP A 12 -2.45 1.31 9.32
N ASP A 13 -1.36 0.79 9.86
CA ASP A 13 -0.32 0.16 9.04
C ASP A 13 -0.82 -1.10 8.31
N GLU A 14 -1.72 -1.87 8.91
CA GLU A 14 -2.26 -3.09 8.29
C GLU A 14 -3.26 -2.73 7.19
N GLU A 15 -4.15 -1.77 7.46
CA GLU A 15 -5.11 -1.26 6.49
C GLU A 15 -4.43 -0.57 5.31
N LEU A 16 -3.39 0.24 5.56
CA LEU A 16 -2.60 0.88 4.50
C LEU A 16 -1.91 -0.14 3.61
N VAL A 17 -1.32 -1.19 4.18
CA VAL A 17 -0.69 -2.27 3.40
C VAL A 17 -1.72 -2.99 2.52
N LEU A 18 -2.92 -3.26 3.04
CA LEU A 18 -3.98 -3.88 2.25
C LEU A 18 -4.45 -2.97 1.12
N GLN A 19 -4.66 -1.69 1.38
CA GLN A 19 -5.03 -0.71 0.35
C GLN A 19 -3.93 -0.63 -0.74
N MET A 20 -2.66 -0.60 -0.34
CA MET A 20 -1.53 -0.63 -1.29
C MET A 20 -1.51 -1.90 -2.14
N HIS A 21 -2.06 -3.02 -1.68
CA HIS A 21 -2.19 -4.21 -2.54
C HIS A 21 -3.23 -4.03 -3.64
N ASP A 22 -4.37 -3.42 -3.31
CA ASP A 22 -5.42 -3.09 -4.28
C ASP A 22 -4.92 -2.03 -5.27
N ASP A 23 -4.20 -1.00 -4.79
CA ASP A 23 -3.59 0.02 -5.63
C ASP A 23 -2.53 -0.55 -6.59
N LEU A 24 -1.76 -1.56 -6.15
CA LEU A 24 -0.84 -2.31 -7.02
C LEU A 24 -1.57 -3.12 -8.08
N TYR A 25 -2.71 -3.73 -7.72
CA TYR A 25 -3.56 -4.48 -8.66
C TYR A 25 -4.12 -3.56 -9.74
N ASP A 26 -4.61 -2.38 -9.34
CA ASP A 26 -5.20 -1.39 -10.24
C ASP A 26 -4.16 -0.53 -10.98
N GLY A 27 -2.88 -0.64 -10.61
CA GLY A 27 -1.77 0.09 -11.26
C GLY A 27 -1.71 1.57 -10.88
N LEU A 28 -2.18 1.93 -9.69
CA LEU A 28 -2.26 3.29 -9.17
C LEU A 28 -0.90 3.74 -8.60
N LYS A 29 -0.03 4.26 -9.48
CA LYS A 29 1.34 4.65 -9.10
C LYS A 29 1.39 5.73 -7.99
N GLU A 30 0.53 6.75 -8.08
CA GLU A 30 0.58 7.91 -7.17
C GLU A 30 0.23 7.49 -5.73
N GLU A 31 -0.80 6.67 -5.57
CA GLU A 31 -1.20 6.07 -4.28
C GLU A 31 -0.08 5.20 -3.67
N ILE A 32 0.63 4.42 -4.50
CA ILE A 32 1.77 3.62 -4.03
C ILE A 32 2.93 4.49 -3.57
N GLU A 33 3.22 5.58 -4.27
CA GLU A 33 4.26 6.51 -3.84
C GLU A 33 3.90 7.15 -2.50
N GLU A 34 2.64 7.55 -2.31
CA GLU A 34 2.14 8.09 -1.05
C GLU A 34 2.22 7.06 0.09
N GLY A 35 1.68 5.86 -0.10
CA GLY A 35 1.71 4.79 0.91
C GLY A 35 3.12 4.40 1.35
N VAL A 36 4.08 4.36 0.41
CA VAL A 36 5.50 4.12 0.72
C VAL A 36 6.05 5.23 1.62
N ASN A 37 5.80 6.50 1.30
CA ASN A 37 6.28 7.61 2.11
C ASN A 37 5.67 7.59 3.51
N ILE A 38 4.36 7.31 3.63
CA ILE A 38 3.68 7.20 4.93
C ILE A 38 4.32 6.10 5.79
N LEU A 39 4.54 4.90 5.26
CA LEU A 39 5.15 3.81 6.03
C LEU A 39 6.58 4.16 6.49
N LEU A 40 7.36 4.83 5.63
CA LEU A 40 8.69 5.31 5.98
C LEU A 40 8.65 6.38 7.09
N GLU A 41 7.71 7.31 7.02
CA GLU A 41 7.49 8.33 8.07
C GLU A 41 7.06 7.70 9.40
N ARG A 42 6.31 6.59 9.36
CA ARG A 42 5.93 5.78 10.52
C ARG A 42 7.09 4.91 11.07
N GLY A 43 8.26 4.98 10.44
CA GLY A 43 9.48 4.33 10.92
C GLY A 43 9.69 2.90 10.41
N TRP A 44 8.94 2.47 9.39
CA TRP A 44 9.22 1.20 8.74
C TRP A 44 10.61 1.22 8.08
N ALA A 45 11.32 0.11 8.18
CA ALA A 45 12.56 -0.02 7.42
C ALA A 45 12.23 -0.11 5.92
N PRO A 46 13.05 0.48 5.02
CA PRO A 46 12.82 0.38 3.58
C PRO A 46 12.70 -1.07 3.07
N TYR A 47 13.41 -2.00 3.74
CA TYR A 47 13.31 -3.43 3.45
C TYR A 47 11.93 -4.01 3.82
N ASP A 48 11.35 -3.59 4.94
CA ASP A 48 10.00 -4.02 5.35
C ASP A 48 8.95 -3.50 4.37
N VAL A 49 9.04 -2.23 3.95
CA VAL A 49 8.13 -1.67 2.93
C VAL A 49 8.21 -2.45 1.63
N LEU A 50 9.43 -2.72 1.13
CA LEU A 50 9.62 -3.49 -0.10
C LEU A 50 9.04 -4.90 0.00
N THR A 51 9.31 -5.60 1.11
CA THR A 51 8.97 -7.03 1.23
C THR A 51 7.51 -7.28 1.62
N LYS A 52 6.95 -6.44 2.50
CA LYS A 52 5.62 -6.67 3.10
C LYS A 52 4.51 -5.89 2.43
N ALA A 53 4.77 -4.69 1.90
CA ALA A 53 3.76 -3.90 1.21
C ALA A 53 3.80 -4.14 -0.31
N LEU A 54 5.00 -4.09 -0.91
CA LEU A 54 5.11 -4.13 -2.38
C LEU A 54 5.17 -5.55 -2.95
N VAL A 55 6.09 -6.38 -2.46
CA VAL A 55 6.29 -7.75 -2.98
C VAL A 55 5.19 -8.71 -2.53
N ALA A 56 4.70 -8.57 -1.30
CA ALA A 56 3.59 -9.39 -0.82
C ALA A 56 2.30 -9.12 -1.64
N GLY A 57 2.00 -7.84 -1.92
CA GLY A 57 0.88 -7.46 -2.79
C GLY A 57 0.96 -8.11 -4.17
N MET A 58 2.11 -8.01 -4.85
CA MET A 58 2.30 -8.67 -6.15
C MET A 58 2.22 -10.20 -6.10
N THR A 59 2.58 -10.82 -4.97
CA THR A 59 2.51 -12.27 -4.80
C THR A 59 1.07 -12.75 -4.64
N ILE A 60 0.24 -12.00 -3.91
CA ILE A 60 -1.19 -12.29 -3.72
C ILE A 60 -1.93 -12.10 -5.06
N VAL A 61 -1.70 -10.98 -5.72
CA VAL A 61 -2.32 -10.63 -7.01
C VAL A 61 -1.95 -11.61 -8.12
N GLY A 62 -0.69 -12.05 -8.19
CA GLY A 62 -0.26 -12.98 -9.24
C GLY A 62 -0.76 -14.43 -9.05
N ALA A 63 -1.35 -14.75 -7.90
CA ALA A 63 -1.85 -16.08 -7.56
C ALA A 63 -3.38 -16.22 -7.69
N ASP A 64 -4.10 -15.11 -7.89
CA ASP A 64 -5.55 -15.05 -8.17
C ASP A 64 -5.83 -14.86 -9.67
#